data_AF-A0AAN4UBR7-F1
#
_entry.id   AF-A0AAN4UBR7-F1
#
_cell.length_a   1.000
_cell.length_b   1.000
_cell.length_c   1.000
_cell.angle_alpha   90.00
_cell.angle_beta   90.00
_cell.angle_gamma   90.00
#
_symmetry.space_group_name_H-M   'P 1'
#
loop_
_entity.id
_entity.type
_entity.pdbx_description
1 polymer ?
#
loop_
_entity_poly.entity_id
_entity_poly.type
_entity_poly.pdbx_seq_one_letter_code
_entity_poly.pdbx_strand_id
1 'polypeptide(L)'
;MNDVYIDLIISTIIENFGSEAAFYRDRLGVSPQSWENWKKGFSNLSPEEMQKIKNLFSDYEWTLLQKVLRQTIIYPEKRTIAVAEFRRMKTKIARQWLNIGLATVEILDKKEENDAGQYLDMRVSIDYGEWGFDDILNFRLPAYIQQQIDNEQVALLDWVNDKLEETYNS
;
A
#
# COMPACT_ATOMS: atom_id res chain seq x y z
N MET A 1 12.78 -3.83 17.78
CA MET A 1 11.68 -3.88 16.79
C MET A 1 12.33 -4.21 15.45
N ASN A 2 11.68 -4.94 14.52
CA ASN A 2 12.32 -5.28 13.24
C ASN A 2 12.38 -4.01 12.38
N ASP A 3 13.56 -3.44 12.11
CA ASP A 3 13.70 -2.19 11.34
C ASP A 3 12.93 -2.25 10.02
N VAL A 4 12.89 -3.43 9.38
CA VAL A 4 12.10 -3.68 8.17
C VAL A 4 10.59 -3.43 8.34
N TYR A 5 10.03 -3.75 9.52
CA TYR A 5 8.63 -3.49 9.80
C TYR A 5 8.32 -2.00 9.86
N ILE A 6 9.22 -1.24 10.50
CA ILE A 6 9.10 0.22 10.52
C ILE A 6 9.24 0.77 9.11
N ASP A 7 10.25 0.34 8.35
CA ASP A 7 10.47 0.81 6.98
C ASP A 7 9.26 0.58 6.06
N LEU A 8 8.61 -0.58 6.16
CA LEU A 8 7.39 -0.90 5.42
C LEU A 8 6.23 0.04 5.81
N ILE A 9 6.03 0.30 7.10
CA ILE A 9 5.00 1.22 7.57
C ILE A 9 5.28 2.65 7.12
N ILE A 10 6.51 3.13 7.28
CA ILE A 10 6.89 4.49 6.88
C ILE A 10 6.73 4.67 5.38
N SER A 11 7.16 3.69 4.58
CA SER A 11 6.95 3.71 3.13
C SER A 11 5.47 3.84 2.77
N THR A 12 4.59 3.07 3.40
CA THR A 12 3.14 3.15 3.16
C THR A 12 2.53 4.47 3.64
N ILE A 13 3.03 5.01 4.76
CA ILE A 13 2.58 6.32 5.27
C ILE A 13 2.97 7.43 4.29
N ILE A 14 4.21 7.45 3.80
CA ILE A 14 4.67 8.46 2.85
C ILE A 14 3.86 8.35 1.55
N GLU A 15 3.58 7.14 1.08
CA GLU A 15 2.72 6.90 -0.09
C GLU A 15 1.31 7.47 0.14
N ASN A 16 0.68 7.16 1.27
CA ASN A 16 -0.73 7.50 1.52
C ASN A 16 -0.98 8.92 2.07
N PHE A 17 0.03 9.57 2.66
CA PHE A 17 -0.13 10.85 3.36
C PHE A 17 0.94 11.88 3.00
N GLY A 18 1.89 11.55 2.12
CA GLY A 18 2.99 12.42 1.70
C GLY A 18 4.09 12.61 2.75
N SER A 19 3.77 12.52 4.04
CA SER A 19 4.75 12.62 5.13
C SER A 19 4.31 11.86 6.38
N GLU A 20 5.30 11.43 7.17
CA GLU A 20 5.05 10.88 8.51
C GLU A 20 4.28 11.87 9.39
N ALA A 21 4.60 13.17 9.28
CA ALA A 21 4.01 14.23 10.09
C ALA A 21 2.52 14.48 9.81
N ALA A 22 2.07 14.30 8.57
CA ALA A 22 0.65 14.33 8.25
C ALA A 22 -0.06 13.15 8.94
N PHE A 23 0.50 11.94 8.87
CA PHE A 23 -0.12 10.77 9.47
C PHE A 23 -0.16 10.82 11.01
N TYR A 24 0.99 11.04 11.68
CA TYR A 24 1.02 10.91 13.12
C TYR A 24 0.27 12.03 13.85
N ARG A 25 0.13 13.22 13.23
CA ARG A 25 -0.66 14.33 13.78
C ARG A 25 -2.14 14.17 13.49
N ASP A 26 -2.50 13.94 12.22
CA ASP A 26 -3.88 14.09 11.77
C ASP A 26 -4.68 12.77 11.86
N ARG A 27 -4.00 11.61 11.88
CA ARG A 27 -4.63 10.29 11.98
C ARG A 27 -4.33 9.60 13.30
N LEU A 28 -3.05 9.52 13.68
CA LEU A 28 -2.63 8.79 14.87
C LEU A 28 -2.92 9.58 16.15
N GLY A 29 -2.71 10.91 16.13
CA GLY A 29 -2.92 11.80 17.26
C GLY A 29 -1.78 11.79 18.29
N VAL A 30 -0.56 11.44 17.87
CA VAL A 30 0.61 11.29 18.76
C VAL A 30 1.61 12.42 18.58
N SER A 31 2.40 12.68 19.63
CA SER A 31 3.48 13.67 19.56
C SER A 31 4.63 13.16 18.67
N PRO A 32 5.42 14.07 18.04
CA PRO A 32 6.62 13.68 17.29
C PRO A 32 7.60 12.85 18.13
N GLN A 33 7.74 13.17 19.42
CA GLN A 33 8.63 12.44 20.32
C GLN A 33 8.14 11.01 20.57
N SER A 34 6.83 10.83 20.78
CA SER A 34 6.22 9.50 20.93
C SER A 34 6.40 8.66 19.67
N TRP A 35 6.24 9.28 18.49
CA TRP A 35 6.45 8.64 17.20
C TRP A 35 7.89 8.15 17.02
N GLU A 36 8.87 9.01 17.30
CA GLU A 36 10.28 8.64 17.23
C GLU A 36 10.66 7.55 18.25
N ASN A 37 10.12 7.62 19.46
CA ASN A 37 10.36 6.59 20.48
C ASN A 37 9.77 5.24 20.07
N TRP A 38 8.60 5.23 19.43
CA TRP A 38 8.02 4.00 18.89
C TRP A 38 8.87 3.41 17.77
N LYS A 39 9.30 4.21 16.79
CA LYS A 39 10.19 3.75 15.70
C LYS A 39 11.48 3.13 16.23
N LYS A 40 12.05 3.70 17.29
CA LYS A 40 13.28 3.20 17.94
C LYS A 40 13.03 2.03 18.91
N GLY A 41 11.77 1.66 19.15
CA GLY A 41 11.38 0.60 20.07
C GLY A 41 11.54 0.96 21.55
N PHE A 42 11.63 2.26 21.88
CA PHE A 42 11.67 2.75 23.27
C PHE A 42 10.28 2.82 23.92
N SER A 43 9.22 2.89 23.11
CA SER A 43 7.83 2.86 23.59
C SER A 43 6.95 2.05 22.65
N ASN A 44 5.82 1.56 23.17
CA ASN A 44 4.79 0.93 22.37
C ASN A 44 3.66 1.92 22.11
N LEU A 45 3.01 1.80 20.96
CA LEU A 45 1.73 2.44 20.68
C LEU A 45 0.61 1.70 21.43
N SER A 46 -0.46 2.41 21.73
CA SER A 46 -1.67 1.83 22.29
C SER A 46 -2.31 0.84 21.29
N PRO A 47 -3.19 -0.08 21.75
CA PRO A 47 -3.89 -0.99 20.85
C PRO A 47 -4.69 -0.26 19.75
N GLU A 48 -5.28 0.89 20.08
CA GLU A 48 -6.04 1.71 19.13
C GLU A 48 -5.11 2.33 18.07
N GLU A 49 -3.99 2.91 18.50
CA GLU A 49 -2.97 3.46 17.60
C GLU A 49 -2.37 2.37 16.69
N MET A 50 -2.12 1.18 17.23
CA MET A 50 -1.66 0.05 16.45
C MET A 50 -2.71 -0.41 15.44
N GLN A 51 -4.00 -0.35 15.78
CA GLN A 51 -5.07 -0.65 14.84
C GLN A 51 -5.10 0.36 13.69
N LYS A 52 -4.88 1.65 13.96
CA LYS A 52 -4.76 2.68 12.91
C LYS A 52 -3.58 2.41 11.97
N ILE A 53 -2.46 1.89 12.48
CA ILE A 53 -1.34 1.44 11.64
C ILE A 53 -1.74 0.23 10.77
N LYS A 54 -2.44 -0.77 11.33
CA LYS A 54 -2.90 -1.92 10.54
C LYS A 54 -3.85 -1.50 9.42
N ASN A 55 -4.75 -0.56 9.70
CA ASN A 55 -5.72 -0.02 8.74
C ASN A 55 -5.08 0.79 7.59
N LEU A 56 -3.75 0.99 7.59
CA LEU A 56 -3.02 1.47 6.42
C LEU A 56 -3.05 0.46 5.26
N PHE A 57 -3.29 -0.80 5.57
CA PHE A 57 -3.26 -1.94 4.68
C PHE A 57 -4.63 -2.61 4.68
N SER A 58 -5.02 -3.22 3.56
CA SER A 58 -6.04 -4.26 3.59
C SER A 58 -5.54 -5.48 4.38
N ASP A 59 -6.45 -6.40 4.74
CA ASP A 59 -6.07 -7.65 5.39
C ASP A 59 -5.12 -8.51 4.53
N TYR A 60 -5.31 -8.49 3.21
CA TYR A 60 -4.42 -9.17 2.28
C TYR A 60 -3.02 -8.52 2.24
N GLU A 61 -2.97 -7.20 2.15
CA GLU A 61 -1.71 -6.44 2.17
C GLU A 61 -0.97 -6.63 3.49
N TRP A 62 -1.70 -6.67 4.62
CA TRP A 62 -1.13 -6.97 5.92
C TRP A 62 -0.53 -8.38 5.95
N THR A 63 -1.24 -9.37 5.39
CA THR A 63 -0.72 -10.74 5.25
C THR A 63 0.54 -10.79 4.38
N LEU A 64 0.57 -10.04 3.26
CA LEU A 64 1.74 -9.93 2.41
C LEU A 64 2.93 -9.30 3.16
N LEU A 65 2.69 -8.24 3.94
CA LEU A 65 3.69 -7.61 4.80
C LEU A 65 4.28 -8.63 5.78
N GLN A 66 3.44 -9.43 6.45
CA GLN A 66 3.92 -10.48 7.37
C GLN A 66 4.77 -11.55 6.63
N LYS A 67 4.38 -11.92 5.40
CA LYS A 67 5.19 -12.84 4.57
C LYS A 67 6.56 -12.24 4.25
N VAL A 68 6.63 -10.96 3.87
CA VAL A 68 7.91 -10.27 3.62
C VAL A 68 8.77 -10.24 4.88
N LEU A 69 8.22 -9.87 6.04
CA LEU A 69 8.95 -9.88 7.31
C LEU A 69 9.51 -11.26 7.66
N ARG A 70 8.74 -12.32 7.42
CA ARG A 70 9.22 -13.69 7.63
C ARG A 70 10.38 -14.01 6.69
N GLN A 71 10.31 -13.59 5.42
CA GLN A 71 11.40 -13.81 4.46
C GLN A 71 12.67 -13.07 4.86
N THR A 72 12.60 -11.88 5.46
CA THR A 72 13.80 -11.14 5.92
C THR A 72 14.44 -11.70 7.20
N ILE A 73 13.72 -12.57 7.91
CA ILE A 73 14.28 -13.38 9.00
C ILE A 73 15.05 -14.57 8.42
N ILE A 74 14.48 -15.24 7.41
CA ILE A 74 15.07 -16.42 6.76
C ILE A 74 16.27 -16.03 5.88
N TYR A 75 16.16 -14.89 5.18
CA TYR A 75 17.13 -14.34 4.25
C TYR A 75 17.50 -12.90 4.67
N PRO A 76 18.41 -12.72 5.64
CA PRO A 76 18.77 -11.40 6.17
C PRO A 76 19.29 -10.42 5.11
N GLU A 77 19.91 -10.91 4.03
CA GLU A 77 20.37 -10.12 2.90
C GLU A 77 19.24 -9.41 2.15
N LYS A 78 18.00 -9.87 2.29
CA LYS A 78 16.81 -9.26 1.68
C LYS A 78 16.25 -8.07 2.47
N ARG A 79 16.77 -7.78 3.68
CA ARG A 79 16.28 -6.67 4.53
C ARG A 79 16.35 -5.32 3.83
N THR A 80 17.45 -5.04 3.11
CA THR A 80 17.68 -3.75 2.43
C THR A 80 16.75 -3.52 1.24
N ILE A 81 16.15 -4.58 0.70
CA ILE A 81 15.25 -4.50 -0.46
C ILE A 81 13.80 -4.85 -0.09
N ALA A 82 13.48 -5.00 1.18
CA ALA A 82 12.19 -5.51 1.63
C ALA A 82 11.00 -4.64 1.19
N VAL A 83 11.15 -3.31 1.22
CA VAL A 83 10.13 -2.37 0.74
C VAL A 83 9.90 -2.55 -0.77
N ALA A 84 10.98 -2.62 -1.55
CA ALA A 84 10.89 -2.84 -3.00
C ALA A 84 10.27 -4.21 -3.33
N GLU A 85 10.65 -5.27 -2.59
CA GLU A 85 10.06 -6.61 -2.76
C GLU A 85 8.58 -6.65 -2.37
N PHE A 86 8.17 -5.92 -1.34
CA PHE A 86 6.75 -5.81 -0.98
C PHE A 86 5.95 -5.19 -2.14
N ARG A 87 6.41 -4.05 -2.69
CA ARG A 87 5.76 -3.39 -3.83
C ARG A 87 5.76 -4.27 -5.09
N ARG A 88 6.89 -4.89 -5.42
CA ARG A 88 7.03 -5.82 -6.55
C ARG A 88 6.13 -7.04 -6.42
N MET A 89 5.99 -7.60 -5.22
CA MET A 89 5.10 -8.73 -4.99
C MET A 89 3.64 -8.32 -5.08
N LYS A 90 3.29 -7.14 -4.55
CA LYS A 90 1.95 -6.56 -4.65
C LYS A 90 1.51 -6.38 -6.11
N THR A 91 2.36 -5.79 -6.96
CA THR A 91 2.07 -5.64 -8.40
C THR A 91 1.99 -6.99 -9.12
N LYS A 92 2.91 -7.91 -8.83
CA LYS A 92 2.90 -9.26 -9.42
C LYS A 92 1.63 -10.03 -9.08
N ILE A 93 1.16 -9.96 -7.83
CA ILE A 93 -0.07 -10.62 -7.38
C ILE A 93 -1.28 -10.01 -8.09
N ALA A 94 -1.40 -8.67 -8.12
CA ALA A 94 -2.49 -7.99 -8.82
C ALA A 94 -2.57 -8.39 -10.31
N ARG A 95 -1.44 -8.36 -11.02
CA ARG A 95 -1.37 -8.81 -12.43
C ARG A 95 -1.76 -10.28 -12.58
N GLN A 96 -1.31 -11.13 -11.66
CA GLN A 96 -1.69 -12.55 -11.70
C GLN A 96 -3.20 -12.73 -11.54
N TRP A 97 -3.83 -12.03 -10.59
CA TRP A 97 -5.28 -12.09 -10.36
C TRP A 97 -6.10 -11.63 -11.58
N LEU A 98 -5.64 -10.56 -12.25
CA LEU A 98 -6.31 -10.01 -13.43
C LEU A 98 -6.14 -10.92 -14.65
N ASN A 99 -4.94 -11.46 -14.88
CA ASN A 99 -4.67 -12.36 -16.00
C ASN A 99 -5.48 -13.66 -15.96
N ILE A 100 -5.82 -14.16 -14.77
CA ILE A 100 -6.67 -15.34 -14.61
C ILE A 100 -8.16 -15.01 -14.52
N GLY A 101 -8.54 -13.73 -14.62
CA GLY A 101 -9.93 -13.26 -14.61
C GLY A 101 -10.64 -13.38 -13.27
N LEU A 102 -9.90 -13.41 -12.15
CA LEU A 102 -10.49 -13.50 -10.80
C LEU A 102 -10.70 -12.13 -10.14
N ALA A 103 -9.99 -11.10 -10.58
CA ALA A 103 -10.07 -9.78 -9.98
C ALA A 103 -10.75 -8.73 -10.86
N THR A 104 -11.31 -7.73 -10.21
CA THR A 104 -11.79 -6.49 -10.81
C THR A 104 -10.85 -5.34 -10.48
N VAL A 105 -10.87 -4.29 -11.32
CA VAL A 105 -10.11 -3.05 -11.10
C VAL A 105 -11.07 -1.88 -11.04
N GLU A 106 -10.88 -1.01 -10.06
CA GLU A 106 -11.65 0.21 -9.87
C GLU A 106 -10.70 1.39 -9.61
N ILE A 107 -11.02 2.56 -10.17
CA ILE A 107 -10.38 3.83 -9.81
C ILE A 107 -11.28 4.50 -8.78
N LEU A 108 -10.71 4.84 -7.62
CA LEU A 108 -11.42 5.46 -6.52
C LEU A 108 -11.33 6.98 -6.66
N ASP A 109 -12.45 7.63 -6.97
CA ASP A 109 -12.57 9.09 -6.94
C ASP A 109 -12.50 9.59 -5.49
N LYS A 110 -11.31 9.99 -5.03
CA LYS A 110 -11.20 10.66 -3.73
C LYS A 110 -11.77 12.07 -3.83
N LYS A 111 -12.93 12.29 -3.21
CA LYS A 111 -13.54 13.61 -3.00
C LYS A 111 -13.02 14.38 -1.78
N GLU A 112 -11.99 13.92 -1.05
CA GLU A 112 -11.55 14.60 0.18
C GLU A 112 -10.08 15.07 0.18
N GLU A 113 -9.98 16.41 0.22
CA GLU A 113 -9.05 17.28 0.96
C GLU A 113 -7.70 16.68 1.40
N ASN A 114 -6.69 16.79 0.53
CA ASN A 114 -5.33 17.29 0.84
C ASN A 114 -4.33 17.04 -0.30
N ASP A 115 -4.72 16.30 -1.33
CA ASP A 115 -3.91 16.11 -2.54
C ASP A 115 -4.71 16.60 -3.74
N ALA A 116 -4.50 17.86 -4.11
CA ALA A 116 -5.16 18.49 -5.24
C ALA A 116 -4.71 17.82 -6.56
N GLY A 117 -5.37 16.72 -6.94
CA GLY A 117 -5.31 16.13 -8.27
C GLY A 117 -3.95 15.57 -8.72
N GLN A 118 -3.01 15.29 -7.82
CA GLN A 118 -1.68 14.75 -8.19
C GLN A 118 -1.62 13.23 -8.23
N TYR A 119 -2.50 12.55 -7.48
CA TYR A 119 -2.55 11.09 -7.41
C TYR A 119 -3.98 10.59 -7.61
N LEU A 120 -4.07 9.37 -8.16
CA LEU A 120 -5.27 8.56 -8.25
C LEU A 120 -5.07 7.30 -7.39
N ASP A 121 -6.14 6.84 -6.75
CA ASP A 121 -6.11 5.58 -6.01
C ASP A 121 -6.83 4.52 -6.84
N MET A 122 -6.16 3.40 -7.07
CA MET A 122 -6.67 2.26 -7.82
C MET A 122 -6.79 1.06 -6.90
N ARG A 123 -7.90 0.34 -6.99
CA ARG A 123 -8.16 -0.88 -6.25
C ARG A 123 -8.19 -2.07 -7.18
N VAL A 124 -7.51 -3.14 -6.80
CA VAL A 124 -7.65 -4.48 -7.41
C VAL A 124 -8.23 -5.40 -6.36
N SER A 125 -9.37 -6.03 -6.63
CA SER A 125 -10.11 -6.84 -5.66
C SER A 125 -10.53 -8.19 -6.23
N ILE A 126 -10.42 -9.24 -5.42
CA ILE A 126 -11.15 -10.51 -5.64
C ILE A 126 -12.35 -10.51 -4.70
N ASP A 127 -13.54 -10.59 -5.29
CA ASP A 127 -14.82 -10.70 -4.58
C ASP A 127 -15.19 -12.18 -4.44
N TYR A 128 -15.54 -12.58 -3.22
CA TYR A 128 -15.98 -13.95 -2.91
C TYR A 128 -17.51 -14.08 -2.78
N GLY A 129 -18.25 -12.99 -2.91
CA GLY A 129 -19.70 -12.89 -2.74
C GLY A 129 -20.14 -12.89 -1.28
N GLU A 130 -19.19 -12.73 -0.35
CA GLU A 130 -19.38 -12.93 1.09
C GLU A 130 -18.94 -11.69 1.88
N TRP A 131 -19.52 -11.51 3.06
CA TRP A 131 -19.47 -10.30 3.90
C TRP A 131 -18.06 -9.69 4.11
N GLY A 132 -17.60 -8.87 3.17
CA GLY A 132 -16.35 -8.11 3.27
C GLY A 132 -15.09 -8.97 3.33
N PHE A 133 -15.15 -10.22 2.87
CA PHE A 133 -14.01 -11.15 2.85
C PHE A 133 -13.12 -10.95 1.61
N ASP A 134 -13.29 -9.84 0.91
CA ASP A 134 -12.62 -9.54 -0.34
C ASP A 134 -11.11 -9.41 -0.13
N ASP A 135 -10.35 -10.00 -1.04
CA ASP A 135 -8.91 -9.84 -1.09
C ASP A 135 -8.61 -8.56 -1.89
N ILE A 136 -8.14 -7.53 -1.21
CA ILE A 136 -7.97 -6.17 -1.78
C ILE A 136 -6.49 -5.77 -1.84
N LEU A 137 -6.06 -5.18 -2.96
CA LEU A 137 -4.79 -4.48 -3.12
C LEU A 137 -5.07 -3.04 -3.55
N ASN A 138 -4.53 -2.05 -2.81
CA ASN A 138 -4.74 -0.63 -3.12
C ASN A 138 -3.47 -0.01 -3.66
N PHE A 139 -3.50 0.67 -4.80
CA PHE A 139 -2.35 1.31 -5.41
C PHE A 139 -2.59 2.80 -5.47
N ARG A 140 -1.59 3.57 -5.06
CA ARG A 140 -1.58 5.01 -5.30
C ARG A 140 -0.66 5.31 -6.48
N LEU A 141 -1.24 5.92 -7.51
CA LEU A 141 -0.59 6.16 -8.78
C LEU A 141 -0.62 7.66 -9.12
N PRO A 142 0.32 8.18 -9.92
CA PRO A 142 0.24 9.57 -10.37
C PRO A 142 -1.01 9.84 -11.23
N ALA A 143 -1.62 11.02 -11.07
CA ALA A 143 -2.87 11.38 -11.74
C ALA A 143 -2.77 11.46 -13.27
N TYR A 144 -1.56 11.66 -13.83
CA TYR A 144 -1.37 11.67 -15.29
C TYR A 144 -1.71 10.32 -15.94
N ILE A 145 -1.73 9.23 -15.16
CA ILE A 145 -2.12 7.90 -15.62
C ILE A 145 -3.59 7.84 -16.03
N GLN A 146 -4.48 8.64 -15.41
CA GLN A 146 -5.88 8.70 -15.82
C GLN A 146 -6.01 9.06 -17.30
N GLN A 147 -5.23 10.05 -17.76
CA GLN A 147 -5.22 10.44 -19.17
C GLN A 147 -4.64 9.35 -20.07
N GLN A 148 -3.72 8.52 -19.58
CA GLN A 148 -3.20 7.38 -20.35
C GLN A 148 -4.27 6.30 -20.51
N ILE A 149 -4.98 5.97 -19.44
CA ILE A 149 -6.08 4.99 -19.47
C ILE A 149 -7.24 5.46 -20.36
N ASP A 150 -7.54 6.77 -20.36
CA ASP A 150 -8.61 7.32 -21.20
C ASP A 150 -8.21 7.39 -22.68
N ASN A 151 -6.91 7.59 -22.98
CA ASN A 151 -6.38 7.73 -24.34
C ASN A 151 -5.98 6.40 -24.98
N GLU A 152 -5.47 5.46 -24.20
CA GLU A 152 -5.35 4.06 -24.62
C GLU A 152 -6.78 3.59 -24.83
N GLN A 153 -7.22 3.44 -26.08
CA GLN A 153 -8.52 2.87 -26.46
C GLN A 153 -8.70 1.40 -25.97
N VAL A 154 -7.83 0.95 -25.08
CA VAL A 154 -7.52 -0.39 -24.61
C VAL A 154 -7.68 -0.32 -23.09
N ALA A 155 -8.52 -1.19 -22.53
CA ALA A 155 -9.20 -0.98 -21.26
C ALA A 155 -8.25 -0.85 -20.05
N LEU A 156 -8.75 -0.31 -18.92
CA LEU A 156 -8.05 -0.23 -17.62
C LEU A 156 -7.31 -1.53 -17.24
N LEU A 157 -7.91 -2.69 -17.56
CA LEU A 157 -7.32 -4.01 -17.32
C LEU A 157 -6.01 -4.23 -18.09
N ASP A 158 -5.97 -3.83 -19.36
CA ASP A 158 -4.81 -4.00 -20.22
C ASP A 158 -3.68 -3.07 -19.79
N TRP A 159 -4.00 -1.81 -19.46
CA TRP A 159 -3.04 -0.87 -18.88
C TRP A 159 -2.42 -1.44 -17.58
N VAL A 160 -3.23 -2.00 -16.68
CA VAL A 160 -2.72 -2.62 -15.45
C VAL A 160 -1.78 -3.79 -15.73
N ASN A 161 -2.11 -4.62 -16.73
CA ASN A 161 -1.29 -5.77 -17.08
C ASN A 161 0.08 -5.39 -17.65
N ASP A 162 0.18 -4.26 -18.34
CA ASP A 162 1.39 -3.85 -19.06
C ASP A 162 2.24 -2.83 -18.29
N LYS A 163 1.62 -1.93 -17.52
CA LYS A 163 2.27 -0.70 -17.01
C LYS A 163 2.28 -0.53 -15.50
N LEU A 164 1.52 -1.33 -14.74
CA LEU A 164 1.40 -1.16 -13.29
C LEU A 164 2.74 -1.31 -12.56
N GLU A 165 3.52 -2.35 -12.88
CA GLU A 165 4.77 -2.62 -12.18
C GLU A 165 5.83 -1.54 -12.42
N GLU A 166 5.91 -1.02 -13.65
CA GLU A 166 6.78 0.11 -13.97
C GLU A 166 6.33 1.36 -13.22
N THR A 167 5.06 1.73 -13.36
CA THR A 167 4.50 2.98 -12.80
C THR A 167 4.53 3.03 -11.27
N TYR A 168 4.24 1.91 -10.60
CA TYR A 168 4.16 1.88 -9.13
C TYR A 168 5.53 1.78 -8.45
N ASN A 169 6.55 1.28 -9.15
CA ASN A 169 7.90 1.13 -8.60
C ASN A 169 8.88 2.22 -9.08
N SER A 170 8.41 3.14 -9.94
CA SER A 170 9.15 4.34 -10.38
C SER A 170 9.31 5.35 -9.25
#